data_AF-A0A2A2AMY3-F1
#
_entry.id   AF-A0A2A2AMY3-F1
#
_cell.length_a   1.000
_cell.length_b   1.000
_cell.length_c   1.000
_cell.angle_alpha   90.00
_cell.angle_beta   90.00
_cell.angle_gamma   90.00
#
_symmetry.space_group_name_H-M   'P 1'
#
loop_
_entity.id
_entity.type
_entity.pdbx_description
1 polymer ?
#
loop_
_entity_poly.entity_id
_entity_poly.type
_entity_poly.pdbx_seq_one_letter_code
_entity_poly.pdbx_strand_id
1 'polypeptide(L)'
;MTMATRMKKPAQVAVPQSRNDCAEYIRNVGDLTREQARLVTEMNDQIAAITQRYQPELEGLQQRIDTLHEGIQSWCEAHRVELCGENDKLGKSVNFVTGTVSWRQRPPSVRVTGQESVIDTLLRMGLERFVRTKEEINKDAILNERDSVRGIAGIKIITGVEDFIVEPFEASAEV
;
A
#
# COMPACT_ATOMS: atom_id res chain seq x y z
N MET A 1 61.53 -11.81 11.82
CA MET A 1 60.81 -10.51 11.88
C MET A 1 59.34 -10.81 12.07
N THR A 2 58.79 -10.56 13.25
CA THR A 2 57.36 -10.73 13.53
C THR A 2 56.58 -9.64 12.81
N MET A 3 55.76 -10.03 11.83
CA MET A 3 54.85 -9.11 11.13
C MET A 3 53.86 -8.52 12.14
N ALA A 4 53.87 -7.20 12.29
CA ALA A 4 52.93 -6.50 13.16
C ALA A 4 51.50 -6.67 12.64
N THR A 5 50.59 -7.08 13.52
CA THR A 5 49.16 -7.27 13.20
C THR A 5 48.51 -5.92 12.86
N ARG A 6 48.02 -5.78 11.63
CA ARG A 6 47.36 -4.55 11.15
C ARG A 6 45.96 -4.43 11.76
N MET A 7 45.80 -3.51 12.72
CA MET A 7 44.50 -3.18 13.32
C MET A 7 43.68 -2.28 12.38
N LYS A 8 42.39 -2.57 12.21
CA LYS A 8 41.44 -1.76 11.44
C LYS A 8 40.33 -1.28 12.37
N LYS A 9 40.08 0.03 12.42
CA LYS A 9 38.90 0.64 13.05
C LYS A 9 38.15 1.47 11.98
N PRO A 10 36.82 1.51 12.01
CA PRO A 10 36.06 2.44 11.17
C PRO A 10 36.48 3.87 11.49
N ALA A 11 36.59 4.71 10.46
CA ALA A 11 36.90 6.13 10.63
C ALA A 11 35.79 6.77 11.48
N GLN A 12 36.18 7.57 12.48
CA GLN A 12 35.21 8.34 13.26
C GLN A 12 34.58 9.40 12.37
N VAL A 13 33.25 9.50 12.44
CA VAL A 13 32.49 10.61 11.86
C VAL A 13 32.86 11.89 12.61
N ALA A 14 32.85 13.03 11.93
CA ALA A 14 33.09 14.32 12.59
C ALA A 14 32.07 14.51 13.74
N VAL A 15 32.58 14.65 14.96
CA VAL A 15 31.78 14.87 16.16
C VAL A 15 31.90 16.35 16.54
N PRO A 16 30.78 17.06 16.82
CA PRO A 16 30.85 18.43 17.31
C PRO A 16 31.64 18.50 18.62
N GLN A 17 32.56 19.46 18.76
CA GLN A 17 33.46 19.57 19.90
C GLN A 17 33.01 20.66 20.90
N SER A 18 31.99 21.43 20.55
CA SER A 18 31.45 22.51 21.39
C SER A 18 29.92 22.58 21.34
N ARG A 19 29.32 23.30 22.30
CA ARG A 19 27.88 23.61 22.27
C ARG A 19 27.48 24.36 21.00
N ASN A 20 28.37 25.22 20.48
CA ASN A 20 28.12 25.96 19.26
C ASN A 20 28.15 25.02 18.04
N ASP A 21 29.10 24.10 17.97
CA ASP A 21 29.20 23.11 16.90
C ASP A 21 27.92 22.22 16.87
N CYS A 22 27.44 21.81 18.05
CA CYS A 22 26.17 21.09 18.15
C CYS A 22 24.99 21.93 17.65
N ALA A 23 24.92 23.21 18.02
CA ALA A 23 23.87 24.11 17.56
C ALA A 23 23.91 24.31 16.03
N GLU A 24 25.09 24.36 15.44
CA GLU A 24 25.26 24.38 13.98
C GLU A 24 24.79 23.08 13.32
N TYR A 25 25.09 21.93 13.91
CA TYR A 25 24.61 20.64 13.40
C TYR A 25 23.09 20.57 13.44
N ILE A 26 22.46 21.02 14.53
CA ILE A 26 21.00 21.07 14.65
C ILE A 26 20.39 22.00 13.59
N ARG A 27 21.01 23.17 13.34
CA ARG A 27 20.59 24.08 12.27
C ARG A 27 20.67 23.40 10.90
N ASN A 28 21.80 22.76 10.59
CA ASN A 28 22.02 22.07 9.33
C ASN A 28 21.01 20.94 9.11
N VAL A 29 20.66 20.18 10.16
CA VAL A 29 19.59 19.17 10.09
C VAL A 29 18.28 19.83 9.68
N GLY A 30 17.88 20.93 10.34
CA GLY A 30 16.66 21.65 9.98
C GLY A 30 16.65 22.18 8.55
N ASP A 31 17.77 22.72 8.07
CA ASP A 31 17.89 23.22 6.70
C ASP A 31 17.79 22.07 5.67
N LEU A 32 18.43 20.94 5.93
CA LEU A 32 18.35 19.74 5.09
C LEU A 32 16.95 19.13 5.08
N THR A 33 16.25 19.10 6.21
CA THR A 33 14.86 18.61 6.29
C THR A 33 13.91 19.50 5.49
N ARG A 34 14.08 20.82 5.55
CA ARG A 34 13.30 21.77 4.72
C ARG A 34 13.60 21.60 3.23
N GLU A 35 14.85 21.41 2.87
CA GLU A 35 15.25 21.12 1.49
C GLU A 35 14.65 19.81 0.98
N GLN A 36 14.68 18.76 1.81
CA GLN A 36 14.05 17.48 1.49
C GLN A 36 12.56 17.65 1.25
N ALA A 37 11.85 18.37 2.12
CA ALA A 37 10.43 18.65 1.95
C ALA A 37 10.14 19.39 0.64
N ARG A 38 10.94 20.41 0.30
CA ARG A 38 10.82 21.16 -0.97
C ARG A 38 10.98 20.24 -2.18
N LEU A 39 12.01 19.38 -2.20
CA LEU A 39 12.24 18.44 -3.29
C LEU A 39 11.12 17.41 -3.43
N VAL A 40 10.57 16.93 -2.30
CA VAL A 40 9.42 16.01 -2.31
C VAL A 40 8.17 16.69 -2.87
N THR A 41 7.90 17.95 -2.50
CA THR A 41 6.78 18.71 -3.06
C THR A 41 6.93 18.89 -4.57
N GLU A 42 8.10 19.36 -5.04
CA GLU A 42 8.39 19.51 -6.47
C GLU A 42 8.23 18.18 -7.23
N MET A 43 8.73 17.07 -6.67
CA MET A 43 8.56 15.75 -7.25
C MET A 43 7.07 15.38 -7.40
N ASN A 44 6.27 15.64 -6.36
CA ASN A 44 4.83 15.34 -6.39
C ASN A 44 4.09 16.21 -7.42
N ASP A 45 4.46 17.50 -7.55
CA ASP A 45 3.91 18.40 -8.56
C ASP A 45 4.24 17.92 -9.98
N GLN A 46 5.47 17.44 -10.20
CA GLN A 46 5.86 16.83 -11.49
C GLN A 46 5.09 15.54 -11.78
N ILE A 47 4.89 14.67 -10.78
CA ILE A 47 4.07 13.45 -10.93
C ILE A 47 2.63 13.82 -11.31
N ALA A 48 2.06 14.83 -10.66
CA ALA A 48 0.71 15.31 -10.95
C ALA A 48 0.61 15.88 -12.38
N ALA A 49 1.57 16.71 -12.79
CA ALA A 49 1.61 17.28 -14.14
C ALA A 49 1.76 16.21 -15.23
N ILE A 50 2.64 15.22 -15.02
CA ILE A 50 2.80 14.09 -15.95
C ILE A 50 1.50 13.28 -16.05
N THR A 51 0.88 12.98 -14.90
CA THR A 51 -0.40 12.25 -14.86
C THR A 51 -1.47 13.01 -15.63
N GLN A 52 -1.66 14.30 -15.35
CA GLN A 52 -2.65 15.15 -16.01
C GLN A 52 -2.41 15.26 -17.52
N ARG A 53 -1.16 15.27 -17.98
CA ARG A 53 -0.82 15.31 -19.40
C ARG A 53 -1.28 14.05 -20.15
N TYR A 54 -1.06 12.87 -19.59
CA TYR A 54 -1.39 11.60 -20.26
C TYR A 54 -2.83 11.14 -20.01
N GLN A 55 -3.48 11.64 -18.96
CA GLN A 55 -4.84 11.24 -18.59
C GLN A 55 -5.84 11.32 -19.76
N PRO A 56 -5.93 12.40 -20.55
CA PRO A 56 -6.90 12.49 -21.64
C PRO A 56 -6.61 11.53 -22.80
N GLU A 57 -5.33 11.29 -23.11
CA GLU A 57 -4.94 10.34 -24.16
C GLU A 57 -5.31 8.91 -23.76
N LEU A 58 -5.05 8.53 -22.50
CA LEU A 58 -5.41 7.23 -21.96
C LEU A 58 -6.94 7.03 -21.93
N GLU A 59 -7.69 8.06 -21.51
CA GLU A 59 -9.16 8.03 -21.54
C GLU A 59 -9.70 7.88 -22.97
N GLY A 60 -9.14 8.61 -23.94
CA GLY A 60 -9.52 8.51 -25.34
C GLY A 60 -9.21 7.13 -25.94
N LEU A 61 -8.07 6.53 -25.57
CA LEU A 61 -7.74 5.16 -25.97
C LEU A 61 -8.70 4.15 -25.34
N GLN A 62 -9.02 4.29 -24.06
CA GLN A 62 -9.96 3.41 -23.36
C GLN A 62 -11.36 3.46 -23.98
N GLN A 63 -11.89 4.66 -24.27
CA GLN A 63 -13.19 4.81 -24.93
C GLN A 63 -13.25 4.11 -26.30
N ARG A 64 -12.16 4.21 -27.09
CA ARG A 64 -12.06 3.53 -28.38
C ARG A 64 -11.99 2.01 -28.22
N ILE A 65 -11.23 1.53 -27.24
CA ILE A 65 -11.17 0.10 -26.91
C ILE A 65 -12.57 -0.41 -26.52
N ASP A 66 -13.28 0.31 -25.66
CA ASP A 66 -14.63 -0.08 -25.20
C ASP A 66 -15.62 -0.14 -26.37
N THR A 67 -15.61 0.88 -27.24
CA THR A 67 -16.45 0.90 -28.45
C THR A 67 -16.17 -0.30 -29.38
N LEU A 68 -14.89 -0.62 -29.62
CA LEU A 68 -14.50 -1.77 -30.43
C LEU A 68 -14.91 -3.09 -29.75
N HIS A 69 -14.74 -3.19 -28.44
CA HIS A 69 -15.12 -4.36 -27.66
C HIS A 69 -16.63 -4.61 -27.73
N GLU A 70 -17.46 -3.57 -27.58
CA GLU A 70 -18.92 -3.66 -27.73
C GLU A 70 -19.33 -4.13 -29.14
N GLY A 71 -18.67 -3.63 -30.19
CA GLY A 71 -18.90 -4.08 -31.56
C GLY A 71 -18.54 -5.54 -31.78
N ILE A 72 -17.37 -5.97 -31.30
CA ILE A 72 -16.93 -7.38 -31.36
C ILE A 72 -17.91 -8.28 -30.61
N GLN A 73 -18.31 -7.89 -29.39
CA GLN A 73 -19.26 -8.63 -28.57
C GLN A 73 -20.60 -8.78 -29.29
N SER A 74 -21.19 -7.68 -29.75
CA SER A 74 -22.49 -7.67 -30.42
C SER A 74 -22.51 -8.59 -31.64
N TRP A 75 -21.46 -8.55 -32.47
CA TRP A 75 -21.34 -9.42 -33.63
C TRP A 75 -21.16 -10.90 -33.23
N CYS A 76 -20.26 -11.20 -32.29
CA CYS A 76 -19.99 -12.57 -31.84
C CYS A 76 -21.20 -13.21 -31.15
N GLU A 77 -22.02 -12.42 -30.43
CA GLU A 77 -23.25 -12.90 -29.81
C GLU A 77 -24.33 -13.20 -30.86
N ALA A 78 -24.50 -12.32 -31.86
CA ALA A 78 -25.44 -12.54 -32.97
C ALA A 78 -25.07 -13.78 -33.81
N HIS A 79 -23.78 -14.07 -33.97
CA HIS A 79 -23.27 -15.21 -34.76
C HIS A 79 -22.86 -16.40 -33.87
N ARG A 80 -23.27 -16.44 -32.60
CA ARG A 80 -22.83 -17.47 -31.65
C ARG A 80 -23.06 -18.90 -32.16
N VAL A 81 -24.22 -19.16 -32.74
CA VAL A 81 -24.58 -20.51 -33.24
C VAL A 81 -23.70 -20.90 -34.42
N GLU A 82 -23.31 -19.96 -35.27
CA GLU A 82 -22.38 -20.20 -36.38
C GLU A 82 -20.96 -20.49 -35.87
N LEU A 83 -20.49 -19.69 -34.91
CA LEU A 83 -19.12 -19.76 -34.39
C LEU A 83 -18.88 -20.93 -33.43
N CYS A 84 -19.87 -21.24 -32.59
CA CYS A 84 -19.76 -22.24 -31.52
C CYS A 84 -20.64 -23.48 -31.75
N GLY A 85 -21.46 -23.51 -32.81
CA GLY A 85 -22.47 -24.54 -33.04
C GLY A 85 -23.69 -24.38 -32.12
N GLU A 86 -24.80 -25.04 -32.47
CA GLU A 86 -25.97 -25.12 -31.59
C GLU A 86 -25.59 -25.68 -30.21
N ASN A 87 -26.03 -25.02 -29.14
CA ASN A 87 -25.68 -25.38 -27.76
C ASN A 87 -24.17 -25.46 -27.49
N ASP A 88 -23.36 -24.64 -28.19
CA ASP A 88 -21.90 -24.54 -28.01
C ASP A 88 -21.14 -25.86 -28.29
N LYS A 89 -21.65 -26.72 -29.18
CA LYS A 89 -21.06 -28.04 -29.52
C LYS A 89 -19.61 -27.97 -30.05
N LEU A 90 -19.23 -26.88 -30.72
CA LEU A 90 -17.86 -26.65 -31.23
C LEU A 90 -16.93 -26.02 -30.18
N GLY A 91 -17.45 -25.75 -28.97
CA GLY A 91 -16.71 -25.16 -27.86
C GLY A 91 -16.93 -23.65 -27.71
N LYS A 92 -16.70 -23.14 -26.50
CA LYS A 92 -16.92 -21.72 -26.12
C LYS A 92 -15.70 -20.83 -26.39
N SER A 93 -14.91 -21.16 -27.40
CA SER A 93 -13.68 -20.46 -27.77
C SER A 93 -13.53 -20.45 -29.29
N VAL A 94 -13.34 -19.28 -29.86
CA VAL A 94 -13.28 -19.05 -31.30
C VAL A 94 -11.98 -18.33 -31.60
N ASN A 95 -11.16 -18.92 -32.47
CA ASN A 95 -9.90 -18.33 -32.92
C ASN A 95 -10.14 -17.52 -34.20
N PHE A 96 -9.74 -16.26 -34.15
CA PHE A 96 -9.59 -15.37 -35.29
C PHE A 96 -8.12 -15.31 -35.70
N VAL A 97 -7.85 -14.77 -36.89
CA VAL A 97 -6.46 -14.60 -37.38
C VAL A 97 -5.64 -13.70 -36.45
N THR A 98 -6.28 -12.72 -35.81
CA THR A 98 -5.62 -11.69 -34.98
C THR A 98 -5.89 -11.82 -33.48
N GLY A 99 -6.59 -12.87 -33.04
CA GLY A 99 -6.93 -13.03 -31.63
C GLY A 99 -7.96 -14.12 -31.36
N THR A 100 -8.48 -14.18 -30.14
CA THR A 100 -9.42 -15.22 -29.71
C THR A 100 -10.54 -14.58 -28.91
N VAL A 101 -11.78 -15.02 -29.16
CA VAL A 101 -12.94 -14.70 -28.34
C VAL A 101 -13.37 -15.94 -27.59
N SER A 102 -13.73 -15.79 -26.32
CA SER A 102 -14.20 -16.93 -25.54
C SER A 102 -15.30 -16.53 -24.58
N TRP A 103 -16.26 -17.43 -24.38
CA TRP A 103 -17.31 -17.27 -23.40
C TRP A 103 -16.96 -18.06 -22.15
N ARG A 104 -16.88 -17.35 -21.03
CA ARG A 104 -16.54 -17.92 -19.73
C ARG A 104 -17.58 -17.46 -18.71
N GLN A 105 -18.03 -18.41 -17.91
CA GLN A 105 -18.82 -18.08 -16.74
C GLN A 105 -17.85 -17.55 -15.68
N ARG A 106 -18.08 -16.33 -15.21
CA ARG A 106 -17.33 -15.81 -14.06
C ARG A 106 -17.64 -16.70 -12.85
N PRO A 107 -16.64 -17.12 -12.06
CA PRO A 107 -16.90 -17.80 -10.80
C PRO A 107 -17.84 -16.95 -9.92
N PRO A 108 -18.71 -17.58 -9.11
CA PRO A 108 -19.58 -16.84 -8.20
C PRO A 108 -18.77 -15.87 -7.33
N SER A 109 -19.23 -14.61 -7.26
CA SER A 109 -18.68 -13.60 -6.36
C SER A 109 -19.73 -13.18 -5.34
N VAL A 110 -19.28 -12.82 -4.14
CA VAL A 110 -20.15 -12.32 -3.06
C VAL A 110 -19.99 -10.80 -2.98
N ARG A 111 -21.11 -10.07 -3.03
CA ARG A 111 -21.17 -8.63 -2.74
C ARG A 111 -21.88 -8.43 -1.41
N VAL A 112 -21.29 -7.67 -0.50
CA VAL A 112 -21.87 -7.33 0.81
C VAL A 112 -22.20 -5.84 0.82
N THR A 113 -23.37 -5.49 1.32
CA THR A 113 -23.83 -4.10 1.50
C THR A 113 -24.31 -3.94 2.93
N GLY A 114 -23.82 -2.93 3.64
CA GLY A 114 -24.07 -2.78 5.08
C GLY A 114 -23.35 -3.86 5.89
N GLN A 115 -22.02 -3.89 5.83
CA GLN A 115 -21.20 -4.96 6.41
C GLN A 115 -21.54 -5.26 7.87
N GLU A 116 -21.71 -4.23 8.70
CA GLU A 116 -21.97 -4.39 10.14
C GLU A 116 -23.32 -5.07 10.43
N SER A 117 -24.39 -4.66 9.74
CA SER A 117 -25.71 -5.27 9.92
C SER A 117 -25.75 -6.71 9.42
N VAL A 118 -25.02 -7.00 8.34
CA VAL A 118 -24.85 -8.37 7.84
C VAL A 118 -24.09 -9.22 8.86
N ILE A 119 -23.02 -8.71 9.46
CA ILE A 119 -22.28 -9.44 10.51
C ILE A 119 -23.20 -9.72 11.71
N ASP A 120 -23.90 -8.70 12.24
CA ASP A 120 -24.83 -8.88 13.37
C ASP A 120 -25.94 -9.90 13.05
N THR A 121 -26.51 -9.85 11.84
CA THR A 121 -27.50 -10.83 11.38
C THR A 121 -26.91 -12.23 11.30
N LEU A 122 -25.72 -12.39 10.74
CA LEU A 122 -25.02 -13.69 10.65
C LEU A 122 -24.77 -14.28 12.03
N LEU A 123 -24.33 -13.45 13.00
CA LEU A 123 -24.13 -13.88 14.39
C LEU A 123 -25.45 -14.28 15.05
N ARG A 124 -26.52 -13.47 14.90
CA ARG A 124 -27.87 -13.80 15.43
C ARG A 124 -28.45 -15.09 14.85
N MET A 125 -28.10 -15.39 13.60
CA MET A 125 -28.52 -16.62 12.91
C MET A 125 -27.60 -17.83 13.19
N GLY A 126 -26.57 -17.68 14.03
CA GLY A 126 -25.61 -18.75 14.32
C GLY A 126 -24.74 -19.15 13.13
N LEU A 127 -24.52 -18.25 12.18
CA LEU A 127 -23.75 -18.46 10.95
C LEU A 127 -22.31 -17.94 11.07
N GLU A 128 -21.70 -18.17 12.23
CA GLU A 128 -20.36 -17.67 12.59
C GLU A 128 -19.26 -18.12 11.61
N ARG A 129 -19.42 -19.26 10.92
CA ARG A 129 -18.50 -19.74 9.87
C ARG A 129 -18.31 -18.77 8.69
N PHE A 130 -19.20 -17.78 8.53
CA PHE A 130 -19.12 -16.74 7.51
C PHE A 130 -18.58 -15.41 8.05
N VAL A 131 -18.31 -15.32 9.35
CA VAL A 131 -17.72 -14.16 10.01
C VAL A 131 -16.29 -14.51 10.39
N ARG A 132 -15.31 -13.72 9.93
CA ARG A 132 -13.91 -13.90 10.31
C ARG A 132 -13.59 -13.03 11.50
N THR A 133 -13.20 -13.63 12.60
CA THR A 133 -12.67 -12.93 13.77
C THR A 133 -11.15 -12.78 13.65
N LYS A 134 -10.64 -11.59 13.91
CA LYS A 134 -9.21 -11.33 14.07
C LYS A 134 -8.96 -10.96 15.53
N GLU A 135 -8.23 -11.82 16.24
CA GLU A 135 -7.79 -11.52 17.59
C GLU A 135 -6.48 -10.72 17.52
N GLU A 136 -6.45 -9.57 18.17
CA GLU A 136 -5.25 -8.74 18.29
C GLU A 136 -4.94 -8.50 19.76
N ILE A 137 -3.65 -8.42 20.09
CA ILE A 137 -3.21 -8.12 21.44
C ILE A 137 -3.59 -6.67 21.76
N ASN A 138 -4.44 -6.49 22.77
CA ASN A 138 -4.78 -5.18 23.27
C ASN A 138 -3.63 -4.63 24.14
N LYS A 139 -2.70 -3.91 23.50
CA LYS A 139 -1.54 -3.31 24.18
C LYS A 139 -1.94 -2.24 25.19
N ASP A 140 -3.02 -1.49 24.94
CA ASP A 140 -3.47 -0.44 25.85
C ASP A 140 -4.03 -1.03 27.15
N ALA A 141 -4.82 -2.10 27.07
CA ALA A 141 -5.27 -2.84 28.25
C ALA A 141 -4.09 -3.41 29.05
N ILE A 142 -3.08 -3.97 28.37
CA ILE A 142 -1.84 -4.44 29.00
C ILE A 142 -1.09 -3.29 29.70
N LEU A 143 -1.04 -2.10 29.10
CA LEU A 143 -0.38 -0.95 29.69
C LEU A 143 -1.14 -0.38 30.89
N ASN A 144 -2.47 -0.53 30.92
CA ASN A 144 -3.30 -0.16 32.07
C ASN A 144 -3.19 -1.17 33.22
N GLU A 145 -3.10 -2.47 32.90
CA GLU A 145 -3.04 -3.57 33.87
C GLU A 145 -1.72 -4.35 33.80
N ARG A 146 -0.62 -3.64 33.99
CA ARG A 146 0.74 -4.18 33.76
C ARG A 146 1.06 -5.40 34.62
N ASP A 147 0.58 -5.43 35.86
CA ASP A 147 0.82 -6.54 36.78
C ASP A 147 0.05 -7.80 36.38
N SER A 148 -1.13 -7.67 35.76
CA SER A 148 -1.99 -8.79 35.36
C SER A 148 -1.36 -9.69 34.28
N VAL A 149 -0.37 -9.18 33.52
CA VAL A 149 0.29 -9.91 32.44
C VAL A 149 1.76 -10.26 32.73
N ARG A 150 2.22 -10.05 33.96
CA ARG A 150 3.59 -10.38 34.34
C ARG A 150 3.84 -11.88 34.25
N GLY A 151 4.91 -12.26 33.57
CA GLY A 151 5.34 -13.65 33.42
C GLY A 151 4.75 -14.38 32.20
N ILE A 152 3.88 -13.74 31.41
CA ILE A 152 3.41 -14.31 30.14
C ILE A 152 4.55 -14.32 29.13
N ALA A 153 4.90 -15.52 28.64
CA ALA A 153 5.93 -15.68 27.63
C ALA A 153 5.57 -14.89 26.36
N GLY A 154 6.49 -14.05 25.88
CA GLY A 154 6.30 -13.22 24.69
C GLY A 154 5.79 -11.80 24.96
N ILE A 155 5.36 -11.47 26.18
CA ILE A 155 5.01 -10.09 26.56
C ILE A 155 6.17 -9.49 27.36
N LYS A 156 6.85 -8.50 26.76
CA LYS A 156 7.88 -7.70 27.43
C LYS A 156 7.43 -6.25 27.50
N ILE A 157 7.16 -5.77 28.71
CA ILE A 157 6.88 -4.35 28.97
C ILE A 157 8.25 -3.65 29.04
N ILE A 158 8.53 -2.78 28.08
CA ILE A 158 9.75 -1.98 28.04
C ILE A 158 9.47 -0.68 28.78
N THR A 159 10.22 -0.41 29.85
CA THR A 159 10.10 0.80 30.66
C THR A 159 11.46 1.44 30.88
N GLY A 160 11.51 2.76 31.02
CA GLY A 160 12.75 3.48 31.34
C GLY A 160 13.74 3.54 30.18
N VAL A 161 13.25 3.49 28.94
CA VAL A 161 14.06 3.85 27.76
C VAL A 161 14.04 5.36 27.67
N GLU A 162 15.24 5.94 27.64
CA GLU A 162 15.44 7.37 27.39
C GLU A 162 15.69 7.55 25.90
N ASP A 163 14.83 8.32 25.23
CA ASP A 163 15.00 8.68 23.84
C ASP A 163 15.80 9.99 23.73
N PHE A 164 16.81 9.99 22.86
CA PHE A 164 17.52 11.21 22.50
C PHE A 164 16.83 11.84 21.29
N ILE A 165 16.21 13.00 21.50
CA ILE A 165 15.42 13.72 20.49
C ILE A 165 16.16 15.00 20.09
N VAL A 166 16.25 15.24 18.78
CA VAL A 166 16.74 16.48 18.20
C VAL A 166 15.64 17.08 17.34
N GLU A 167 15.10 18.21 17.77
CA GLU A 167 14.10 18.97 17.05
C GLU A 167 14.73 20.28 16.55
N PRO A 168 15.06 20.39 15.26
CA PRO A 168 15.47 21.66 14.69
C PRO A 168 14.34 22.69 14.80
N PHE A 169 14.70 23.97 14.92
CA PHE A 169 13.71 25.04 14.96
C PHE A 169 12.96 25.15 13.62
N GLU A 170 11.63 25.19 13.70
CA GLU A 170 10.73 25.49 12.59
C GLU A 170 10.00 26.80 12.86
N ALA A 171 10.17 27.77 11.96
CA ALA A 171 9.37 29.00 12.00
C ALA A 171 8.02 28.71 11.34
N SER A 172 6.94 28.76 12.13
CA SER A 172 5.57 28.77 11.62
C SER A 172 5.19 30.19 11.23
N ALA A 173 4.87 30.41 9.96
CA ALA A 173 4.15 31.61 9.55
C ALA A 173 2.66 31.33 9.73
N GLU A 174 2.03 31.93 10.74
CA GLU A 174 0.56 31.99 10.82
C GLU A 174 0.06 32.89 9.67
N VAL A 175 -0.76 32.33 8.78
CA VAL A 175 -1.50 33.06 7.75
C VAL A 175 -2.99 32.88 8.02
#